data_AF-S7ZJC1-F1
#
_entry.id   AF-S7ZJC1-F1
#
_cell.length_a   1.000
_cell.length_b   1.000
_cell.length_c   1.000
_cell.angle_alpha   90.00
_cell.angle_beta   90.00
_cell.angle_gamma   90.00
#
_symmetry.space_group_name_H-M   'P 1'
#
loop_
_entity.id
_entity.type
_entity.pdbx_description
1 polymer ?
#
loop_
_entity_poly.entity_id
_entity_poly.type
_entity_poly.pdbx_seq_one_letter_code
_entity_poly.pdbx_strand_id
1 'polypeptide(L)'
;MSIARIRPWWTLEAIQNTSALSRAPRTRNCSVQSCPFTTKRGITYSSTRSQPLNNGKSAATTTTAAATTNSPSSSSTQIPRSTPPTSSSTPSSTTSQASRVAAGTPNRPTTENISKSGLADKPLELESAPEEKIDWTRSFHGLSAEPFPKEAADILLAETAPEEVEIKPDGIVYLPEIKYRRILNKAFGPGGWGLVPRSESIVTPRTVTREYALVCHGRLVSVARGEQDYFSPDGIPTATEGCRSNALVRCCKDLGIASELWDPRWIRKYKAKYAREVFVEHVVNKKKSKIWIRKDDPVGYPWKESK
;
A
#
# COMPACT_ATOMS: atom_id res chain seq x y z
N MET A 1 16.45 -49.33 11.96
CA MET A 1 15.58 -49.55 13.14
C MET A 1 16.29 -49.00 14.37
N SER A 2 15.83 -47.86 14.89
CA SER A 2 16.24 -47.38 16.22
C SER A 2 15.14 -46.46 16.73
N ILE A 3 14.38 -47.00 17.68
CA ILE A 3 13.29 -46.35 18.40
C ILE A 3 13.93 -45.72 19.64
N ALA A 4 14.02 -44.40 19.70
CA ALA A 4 14.40 -43.68 20.91
C ALA A 4 13.13 -43.27 21.66
N ARG A 5 12.94 -43.87 22.84
CA ARG A 5 11.81 -43.68 23.75
C ARG A 5 11.96 -42.37 24.53
N ILE A 6 10.84 -41.66 24.61
CA ILE A 6 10.55 -40.54 25.48
C ILE A 6 10.48 -41.03 26.94
N ARG A 7 11.05 -40.28 27.88
CA ARG A 7 10.59 -40.26 29.28
C ARG A 7 10.66 -38.82 29.87
N PRO A 8 9.67 -38.43 30.70
CA PRO A 8 9.48 -37.08 31.21
C PRO A 8 10.07 -36.91 32.61
N TRP A 9 10.47 -35.69 32.97
CA TRP A 9 10.79 -35.31 34.35
C TRP A 9 9.84 -34.23 34.83
N TRP A 10 8.96 -34.62 35.75
CA TRP A 10 8.38 -33.73 36.76
C TRP A 10 9.19 -33.92 38.04
N THR A 11 9.58 -32.83 38.70
CA THR A 11 9.60 -32.74 40.16
C THR A 11 9.73 -31.28 40.59
N LEU A 12 8.82 -30.90 41.49
CA LEU A 12 8.80 -29.65 42.24
C LEU A 12 9.97 -29.62 43.23
N GLU A 13 10.46 -28.41 43.54
CA GLU A 13 10.73 -28.06 44.94
C GLU A 13 10.61 -26.56 45.16
N ALA A 14 9.75 -26.21 46.12
CA ALA A 14 9.54 -24.88 46.63
C ALA A 14 10.33 -24.74 47.94
N ILE A 15 11.00 -23.60 48.13
CA ILE A 15 11.47 -23.17 49.45
C ILE A 15 11.05 -21.72 49.66
N GLN A 16 10.15 -21.54 50.62
CA GLN A 16 9.82 -20.28 51.28
C GLN A 16 10.79 -20.04 52.45
N ASN A 17 11.17 -18.78 52.66
CA ASN A 17 11.31 -18.12 53.98
C ASN A 17 11.91 -16.71 53.76
N THR A 18 11.71 -15.67 54.58
CA THR A 18 10.61 -15.12 55.39
C THR A 18 11.16 -13.77 55.93
N SER A 19 10.33 -12.72 55.90
CA SER A 19 10.22 -11.59 56.88
C SER A 19 11.44 -10.77 57.35
N ALA A 20 11.36 -9.44 57.15
CA ALA A 20 11.55 -8.39 58.18
C ALA A 20 10.99 -7.04 57.65
N LEU A 21 9.83 -6.58 58.13
CA LEU A 21 9.62 -5.55 59.17
C LEU A 21 9.74 -4.06 58.72
N SER A 22 8.56 -3.45 58.58
CA SER A 22 8.12 -2.16 59.18
C SER A 22 8.99 -0.90 59.08
N ARG A 23 8.48 0.13 58.37
CA ARG A 23 8.11 1.46 58.93
C ARG A 23 7.64 2.45 57.85
N ALA A 24 6.39 2.88 57.94
CA ALA A 24 5.95 4.24 57.59
C ALA A 24 5.74 5.01 58.92
N PRO A 25 5.47 6.33 58.99
CA PRO A 25 5.21 7.29 57.90
C PRO A 25 5.95 8.64 58.07
N ARG A 26 5.86 9.54 57.08
CA ARG A 26 5.68 10.98 57.32
C ARG A 26 5.27 11.74 56.06
N THR A 27 4.13 12.39 56.20
CA THR A 27 3.54 13.41 55.33
C THR A 27 4.44 14.64 55.23
N ARG A 28 4.58 15.19 54.02
CA ARG A 28 4.83 16.62 53.80
C ARG A 28 4.03 17.11 52.59
N ASN A 29 3.07 17.97 52.90
CA ASN A 29 2.47 18.93 51.96
C ASN A 29 3.58 19.80 51.36
N CYS A 30 3.60 19.91 50.04
CA CYS A 30 4.16 21.07 49.36
C CYS A 30 3.14 21.57 48.35
N SER A 31 2.58 22.73 48.66
CA SER A 31 1.73 23.56 47.81
C SER A 31 2.48 24.01 46.56
N VAL A 32 1.94 23.72 45.38
CA VAL A 32 2.35 24.36 44.13
C VAL A 32 1.37 25.48 43.85
N GLN A 33 1.78 26.70 44.16
CA GLN A 33 1.10 27.92 43.74
C GLN A 33 1.38 28.17 42.26
N SER A 34 0.28 28.41 41.55
CA SER A 34 0.17 28.89 40.19
C SER A 34 0.72 30.31 40.01
N CYS A 35 1.45 30.55 38.93
CA CYS A 35 1.66 31.88 38.36
C CYS A 35 1.12 31.89 36.91
N PRO A 36 0.29 32.89 36.53
CA PRO A 36 -0.23 33.00 35.16
C PRO A 36 0.74 33.80 34.30
N PHE A 37 1.05 33.32 33.09
CA PHE A 37 1.68 34.15 32.06
C PHE A 37 0.72 34.28 30.88
N THR A 38 -0.02 35.39 30.88
CA THR A 38 -0.72 35.90 29.71
C THR A 38 0.20 36.88 29.01
N THR A 39 0.56 36.62 27.77
CA THR A 39 0.90 37.71 26.83
C THR A 39 0.43 37.32 25.43
N LYS A 40 -0.64 37.99 25.00
CA LYS A 40 -1.15 38.01 23.64
C LYS A 40 -0.14 38.76 22.76
N ARG A 41 0.26 38.17 21.64
CA ARG A 41 0.62 38.90 20.40
C ARG A 41 0.09 38.12 19.21
N GLY A 42 -1.02 38.62 18.65
CA GLY A 42 -1.48 38.24 17.33
C GLY A 42 -0.63 38.95 16.29
N ILE A 43 -0.01 38.18 15.41
CA ILE A 43 0.60 38.68 14.17
C ILE A 43 -0.33 38.24 13.04
N THR A 44 -1.06 39.21 12.51
CA THR A 44 -1.88 39.08 11.30
C THR A 44 -0.94 39.05 10.10
N TYR A 45 -0.92 37.94 9.36
CA TYR A 45 -0.28 37.88 8.04
C TYR A 45 -1.30 38.23 6.96
N SER A 46 -1.22 39.45 6.44
CA SER A 46 -1.88 39.85 5.20
C SER A 46 -0.98 39.43 4.02
N SER A 47 -1.41 38.44 3.25
CA SER A 47 -0.74 38.02 2.01
C SER A 47 -1.46 38.60 0.79
N THR A 48 -1.05 39.80 0.37
CA THR A 48 -1.34 40.33 -0.97
C THR A 48 -0.38 39.70 -1.98
N ARG A 49 -0.89 38.77 -2.79
CA ARG A 49 -0.16 38.17 -3.92
C ARG A 49 -0.43 39.00 -5.18
N SER A 50 0.50 39.88 -5.51
CA SER A 50 0.58 40.56 -6.81
C SER A 50 1.18 39.59 -7.84
N GLN A 51 0.47 39.31 -8.93
CA GLN A 51 1.04 38.68 -10.11
C GLN A 51 1.55 39.75 -11.08
N PRO A 52 2.72 39.59 -11.70
CA PRO A 52 3.02 40.23 -12.96
C PRO A 52 2.73 39.27 -14.13
N LEU A 53 1.88 39.75 -15.03
CA LEU A 53 1.78 39.36 -16.43
C LEU A 53 3.14 39.51 -17.11
N ASN A 54 3.52 38.57 -17.97
CA ASN A 54 4.35 38.92 -19.11
C ASN A 54 3.95 38.11 -20.35
N ASN A 55 3.78 38.85 -21.44
CA ASN A 55 3.25 38.45 -22.73
C ASN A 55 4.21 39.04 -23.79
N GLY A 56 4.63 38.26 -24.79
CA GLY A 56 5.43 38.73 -25.93
C GLY A 56 6.38 37.64 -26.45
N LYS A 57 6.05 36.90 -27.53
CA LYS A 57 5.99 37.23 -28.98
C LYS A 57 7.31 36.94 -29.72
N SER A 58 7.26 35.98 -30.65
CA SER A 58 7.92 35.86 -32.00
C SER A 58 7.75 34.38 -32.42
N ALA A 59 7.00 33.92 -33.44
CA ALA A 59 6.88 34.28 -34.87
C ALA A 59 8.24 34.31 -35.60
N ALA A 60 8.49 33.69 -36.76
CA ALA A 60 7.82 32.69 -37.60
C ALA A 60 8.82 32.25 -38.73
N THR A 61 8.48 31.16 -39.45
CA THR A 61 8.79 30.85 -40.89
C THR A 61 10.26 30.45 -41.24
N THR A 62 10.61 29.50 -42.13
CA THR A 62 9.97 28.96 -43.36
C THR A 62 10.68 27.66 -43.85
N THR A 63 9.92 26.72 -44.46
CA THR A 63 10.22 25.77 -45.60
C THR A 63 11.47 24.87 -45.57
N THR A 64 11.49 23.60 -46.03
CA THR A 64 11.07 22.99 -47.34
C THR A 64 11.00 21.44 -47.13
N ALA A 65 9.92 20.73 -47.46
CA ALA A 65 9.60 19.99 -48.72
C ALA A 65 10.30 18.62 -48.97
N ALA A 66 9.45 17.64 -49.37
CA ALA A 66 9.66 16.38 -50.13
C ALA A 66 10.40 15.20 -49.44
N ALA A 67 9.76 14.06 -49.12
CA ALA A 67 9.18 13.00 -49.98
C ALA A 67 10.22 12.09 -50.66
N THR A 68 10.40 10.84 -50.17
CA THR A 68 10.35 9.61 -51.00
C THR A 68 10.41 8.33 -50.17
N THR A 69 9.72 7.34 -50.72
CA THR A 69 9.54 5.92 -50.37
C THR A 69 10.82 5.09 -50.40
N ASN A 70 10.90 4.02 -49.61
CA ASN A 70 11.02 2.63 -50.11
C ASN A 70 11.35 1.63 -48.98
N SER A 71 10.42 0.71 -48.76
CA SER A 71 10.70 -0.64 -48.26
C SER A 71 11.45 -1.44 -49.32
N PRO A 72 12.19 -2.48 -48.91
CA PRO A 72 11.95 -3.77 -49.55
C PRO A 72 11.85 -4.91 -48.55
N SER A 73 10.82 -5.73 -48.79
CA SER A 73 10.63 -7.06 -48.22
C SER A 73 11.16 -8.14 -49.16
N SER A 74 11.55 -9.27 -48.54
CA SER A 74 11.54 -10.65 -49.04
C SER A 74 12.63 -11.16 -49.97
N SER A 75 13.26 -12.26 -49.53
CA SER A 75 13.59 -13.40 -50.39
C SER A 75 13.41 -14.70 -49.58
N SER A 76 12.47 -15.53 -50.04
CA SER A 76 12.16 -16.87 -49.53
C SER A 76 13.10 -17.93 -50.13
N THR A 77 13.22 -19.09 -49.47
CA THR A 77 13.71 -20.33 -50.10
C THR A 77 12.76 -21.45 -49.73
N GLN A 78 12.27 -22.16 -50.75
CA GLN A 78 11.28 -23.23 -50.69
C GLN A 78 11.92 -24.61 -50.97
N ILE A 79 11.61 -25.58 -50.09
CA ILE A 79 11.20 -27.01 -50.25
C ILE A 79 12.01 -27.97 -51.18
N PRO A 80 12.05 -29.29 -50.89
CA PRO A 80 10.99 -30.18 -51.41
C PRO A 80 10.44 -31.24 -50.43
N ARG A 81 9.23 -31.69 -50.81
CA ARG A 81 8.25 -32.59 -50.18
C ARG A 81 8.61 -34.07 -50.33
N SER A 82 8.19 -34.92 -49.39
CA SER A 82 7.88 -36.34 -49.65
C SER A 82 6.80 -36.89 -48.69
N THR A 83 6.01 -37.82 -49.21
CA THR A 83 4.88 -38.62 -48.66
C THR A 83 4.91 -39.98 -49.40
N PRO A 84 4.16 -41.06 -49.04
CA PRO A 84 3.47 -41.55 -47.83
C PRO A 84 3.96 -43.02 -47.50
N PRO A 85 3.26 -44.01 -46.84
CA PRO A 85 1.86 -44.43 -46.99
C PRO A 85 1.07 -44.81 -45.71
N THR A 86 -0.23 -44.95 -45.97
CA THR A 86 -1.39 -45.38 -45.17
C THR A 86 -1.34 -46.85 -44.74
N SER A 87 -1.89 -47.18 -43.56
CA SER A 87 -2.51 -48.48 -43.30
C SER A 87 -3.73 -48.36 -42.37
N SER A 88 -4.81 -48.95 -42.83
CA SER A 88 -6.17 -49.04 -42.30
C SER A 88 -6.37 -50.09 -41.21
N SER A 89 -7.24 -49.82 -40.23
CA SER A 89 -8.12 -50.83 -39.62
C SER A 89 -9.26 -50.18 -38.81
N THR A 90 -10.49 -50.56 -39.14
CA THR A 90 -11.76 -50.31 -38.42
C THR A 90 -12.33 -51.67 -37.95
N PRO A 91 -13.48 -51.76 -37.26
CA PRO A 91 -13.89 -51.26 -35.94
C PRO A 91 -14.26 -52.42 -34.98
N SER A 92 -14.48 -52.15 -33.69
CA SER A 92 -15.39 -52.94 -32.85
C SER A 92 -16.03 -52.08 -31.75
N SER A 93 -17.34 -52.22 -31.65
CA SER A 93 -18.33 -51.53 -30.83
C SER A 93 -18.24 -51.79 -29.32
N THR A 94 -18.69 -50.84 -28.48
CA THR A 94 -19.92 -50.95 -27.65
C THR A 94 -20.10 -49.70 -26.75
N THR A 95 -21.18 -48.95 -27.02
CA THR A 95 -22.17 -48.32 -26.10
C THR A 95 -21.69 -47.88 -24.69
N SER A 96 -21.82 -46.63 -24.25
CA SER A 96 -23.11 -46.09 -23.78
C SER A 96 -23.07 -44.56 -23.52
N GLN A 97 -24.01 -43.86 -24.16
CA GLN A 97 -24.83 -42.74 -23.68
C GLN A 97 -24.24 -41.69 -22.71
N ALA A 98 -24.05 -40.47 -23.23
CA ALA A 98 -24.32 -39.24 -22.47
C ALA A 98 -24.92 -38.18 -23.41
N SER A 99 -26.13 -37.77 -23.07
CA SER A 99 -27.03 -36.92 -23.84
C SER A 99 -26.52 -35.47 -23.97
N ARG A 100 -26.51 -35.02 -25.22
CA ARG A 100 -26.58 -33.64 -25.73
C ARG A 100 -27.13 -32.59 -24.74
N VAL A 101 -26.29 -31.65 -24.32
CA VAL A 101 -26.69 -30.26 -24.02
C VAL A 101 -25.88 -29.36 -24.94
N ALA A 102 -26.46 -29.03 -26.09
CA ALA A 102 -25.96 -27.98 -26.97
C ALA A 102 -26.46 -26.63 -26.41
N ALA A 103 -25.77 -26.11 -25.40
CA ALA A 103 -25.86 -24.70 -25.05
C ALA A 103 -24.65 -24.02 -25.69
N GLY A 104 -24.90 -23.23 -26.73
CA GLY A 104 -23.84 -22.44 -27.37
C GLY A 104 -23.22 -21.51 -26.33
N THR A 105 -21.92 -21.62 -26.14
CA THR A 105 -21.13 -20.67 -25.36
C THR A 105 -21.36 -19.29 -25.99
N PRO A 106 -21.93 -18.30 -25.27
CA PRO A 106 -21.99 -16.95 -25.81
C PRO A 106 -20.56 -16.43 -25.91
N ASN A 107 -20.04 -16.38 -27.13
CA ASN A 107 -18.71 -15.87 -27.47
C ASN A 107 -18.71 -14.32 -27.43
N ARG A 108 -19.31 -13.75 -26.39
CA ARG A 108 -19.29 -12.30 -26.13
C ARG A 108 -18.08 -12.04 -25.23
N PRO A 109 -17.13 -11.16 -25.61
CA PRO A 109 -16.10 -10.73 -24.66
C PRO A 109 -16.82 -10.18 -23.43
N THR A 110 -16.68 -10.90 -22.31
CA THR A 110 -17.53 -10.76 -21.12
C THR A 110 -17.11 -9.62 -20.21
N THR A 111 -16.21 -8.76 -20.69
CA THR A 111 -15.77 -7.57 -19.98
C THR A 111 -16.52 -6.37 -20.55
N GLU A 112 -17.72 -6.12 -20.04
CA GLU A 112 -18.28 -4.78 -20.17
C GLU A 112 -17.26 -3.79 -19.58
N ASN A 113 -17.14 -2.61 -20.19
CA ASN A 113 -16.10 -1.66 -19.83
C ASN A 113 -16.29 -1.22 -18.37
N ILE A 114 -15.50 -1.79 -17.45
CA ILE A 114 -15.58 -1.60 -15.99
C ILE A 114 -15.50 -0.10 -15.63
N SER A 115 -14.84 0.71 -16.46
CA SER A 115 -14.79 2.16 -16.25
C SER A 115 -16.13 2.87 -16.48
N LYS A 116 -17.09 2.23 -17.15
CA LYS A 116 -18.44 2.79 -17.42
C LYS A 116 -19.51 2.18 -16.52
N SER A 117 -19.40 0.90 -16.18
CA SER A 117 -20.37 0.19 -15.34
C SER A 117 -20.06 0.24 -13.84
N GLY A 118 -18.83 0.60 -13.46
CA GLY A 118 -18.35 0.46 -12.07
C GLY A 118 -18.04 -1.00 -11.71
N LEU A 119 -17.55 -1.22 -10.48
CA LEU A 119 -17.26 -2.57 -9.96
C LEU A 119 -18.48 -3.24 -9.30
N ALA A 120 -19.58 -2.51 -9.05
CA ALA A 120 -20.77 -3.00 -8.34
C ALA A 120 -20.42 -3.71 -7.01
N ASP A 121 -19.36 -3.26 -6.33
CA ASP A 121 -18.79 -3.88 -5.14
C ASP A 121 -19.21 -3.17 -3.84
N LYS A 122 -20.41 -2.58 -3.86
CA LYS A 122 -21.02 -1.92 -2.71
C LYS A 122 -21.13 -2.91 -1.54
N PRO A 123 -20.80 -2.50 -0.30
CA PRO A 123 -21.01 -3.36 0.86
C PRO A 123 -22.46 -3.82 0.96
N LEU A 124 -22.66 -5.11 1.26
CA LEU A 124 -23.99 -5.73 1.34
C LEU A 124 -24.83 -5.07 2.43
N GLU A 125 -26.06 -4.69 2.11
CA GLU A 125 -27.04 -4.21 3.07
C GLU A 125 -27.76 -5.43 3.67
N LEU A 126 -27.52 -5.70 4.96
CA LEU A 126 -28.19 -6.78 5.69
C LEU A 126 -29.59 -6.28 6.12
N GLU A 127 -30.66 -6.84 5.56
CA GLU A 127 -32.06 -6.45 5.84
C GLU A 127 -32.61 -7.03 7.16
N SER A 128 -31.83 -7.80 7.92
CA SER A 128 -32.27 -8.42 9.18
C SER A 128 -31.90 -7.58 10.41
N ALA A 129 -32.89 -7.23 11.24
CA ALA A 129 -32.69 -6.59 12.55
C ALA A 129 -31.71 -7.40 13.43
N PRO A 130 -30.80 -6.74 14.17
CA PRO A 130 -29.62 -7.41 14.70
C PRO A 130 -29.87 -7.99 16.10
N GLU A 131 -29.78 -9.31 16.22
CA GLU A 131 -29.24 -9.89 17.44
C GLU A 131 -27.71 -9.79 17.33
N GLU A 132 -27.13 -8.80 18.00
CA GLU A 132 -25.71 -8.69 18.41
C GLU A 132 -24.59 -8.59 17.35
N LYS A 133 -24.86 -8.46 16.04
CA LYS A 133 -23.78 -8.35 15.04
C LYS A 133 -23.48 -6.90 14.63
N ILE A 134 -22.24 -6.46 14.87
CA ILE A 134 -21.77 -5.10 14.51
C ILE A 134 -21.60 -4.99 12.99
N ASP A 135 -22.30 -4.02 12.38
CA ASP A 135 -22.08 -3.64 10.99
C ASP A 135 -20.87 -2.71 10.83
N TRP A 136 -19.73 -3.29 10.45
CA TRP A 136 -18.49 -2.54 10.23
C TRP A 136 -18.51 -1.61 9.01
N THR A 137 -19.52 -1.68 8.14
CA THR A 137 -19.62 -0.82 6.95
C THR A 137 -20.11 0.59 7.30
N ARG A 138 -20.80 0.75 8.43
CA ARG A 138 -21.36 2.04 8.89
C ARG A 138 -21.00 2.38 10.35
N SER A 139 -20.79 1.39 11.21
CA SER A 139 -20.56 1.59 12.64
C SER A 139 -19.23 2.29 12.99
N PHE A 140 -19.23 2.99 14.13
CA PHE A 140 -18.03 3.55 14.78
C PHE A 140 -17.71 2.84 16.10
N HIS A 141 -18.16 1.58 16.25
CA HIS A 141 -18.00 0.79 17.47
C HIS A 141 -16.54 0.72 17.95
N GLY A 142 -16.33 0.95 19.24
CA GLY A 142 -15.02 0.84 19.89
C GLY A 142 -14.06 2.00 19.62
N LEU A 143 -14.41 2.95 18.75
CA LEU A 143 -13.55 4.11 18.47
C LEU A 143 -13.40 4.96 19.73
N SER A 144 -12.16 5.22 20.13
CA SER A 144 -11.83 6.00 21.33
C SER A 144 -12.42 5.46 22.64
N ALA A 145 -12.84 4.20 22.69
CA ALA A 145 -13.42 3.61 23.90
C ALA A 145 -12.36 3.36 24.99
N GLU A 146 -11.21 2.82 24.61
CA GLU A 146 -10.08 2.54 25.52
C GLU A 146 -8.76 2.48 24.72
N PRO A 147 -7.60 2.73 25.36
CA PRO A 147 -6.30 2.51 24.72
C PRO A 147 -6.03 1.01 24.46
N PHE A 148 -5.11 0.71 23.53
CA PHE A 148 -4.62 -0.65 23.38
C PHE A 148 -3.75 -1.06 24.58
N PRO A 149 -3.61 -2.38 24.85
CA PRO A 149 -2.69 -2.88 25.86
C PRO A 149 -1.28 -2.32 25.67
N LYS A 150 -0.58 -2.09 26.78
CA LYS A 150 0.75 -1.46 26.76
C LYS A 150 1.73 -2.18 25.82
N GLU A 151 1.72 -3.51 25.80
CA GLU A 151 2.57 -4.31 24.91
C GLU A 151 2.35 -4.00 23.42
N ALA A 152 1.09 -3.84 23.00
CA ALA A 152 0.75 -3.46 21.64
C ALA A 152 1.15 -1.99 21.38
N ALA A 153 0.87 -1.09 22.32
CA ALA A 153 1.25 0.32 22.23
C ALA A 153 2.77 0.50 22.07
N ASP A 154 3.57 -0.21 22.84
CA ASP A 154 5.04 -0.19 22.78
C ASP A 154 5.56 -0.64 21.40
N ILE A 155 4.89 -1.61 20.77
CA ILE A 155 5.22 -2.06 19.40
C ILE A 155 4.81 -1.03 18.34
N LEU A 156 3.61 -0.45 18.46
CA LEU A 156 3.06 0.50 17.49
C LEU A 156 3.82 1.84 17.48
N LEU A 157 4.28 2.26 18.66
CA LEU A 157 5.03 3.51 18.86
C LEU A 157 6.55 3.34 18.77
N ALA A 158 7.03 2.13 18.48
CA ALA A 158 8.45 1.87 18.32
C ALA A 158 9.04 2.70 17.16
N GLU A 159 10.28 3.16 17.34
CA GLU A 159 11.03 3.87 16.30
C GLU A 159 11.22 3.01 15.05
N THR A 160 11.11 3.62 13.88
CA THR A 160 11.32 2.96 12.59
C THR A 160 12.80 2.78 12.35
N ALA A 161 13.21 1.54 12.08
CA ALA A 161 14.58 1.25 11.68
C ALA A 161 14.93 2.05 10.41
N PRO A 162 15.97 2.89 10.42
CA PRO A 162 16.35 3.71 9.26
C PRO A 162 16.60 2.89 8.00
N GLU A 163 17.07 1.66 8.17
CA GLU A 163 17.39 0.74 7.08
C GLU A 163 16.15 0.31 6.31
N GLU A 164 14.96 0.34 6.94
CA GLU A 164 13.69 -0.05 6.32
C GLU A 164 13.00 1.10 5.57
N VAL A 165 13.52 2.33 5.69
CA VAL A 165 12.89 3.53 5.11
C VAL A 165 13.42 3.79 3.70
N GLU A 166 12.52 3.83 2.73
CA GLU A 166 12.85 4.07 1.34
C GLU A 166 12.69 5.55 0.96
N ILE A 167 13.35 5.96 -0.13
CA ILE A 167 13.23 7.31 -0.67
C ILE A 167 12.86 7.25 -2.16
N LYS A 168 11.81 7.98 -2.53
CA LYS A 168 11.45 8.17 -3.94
C LYS A 168 12.45 9.10 -4.64
N PRO A 169 12.59 9.04 -5.97
CA PRO A 169 13.39 10.00 -6.74
C PRO A 169 13.05 11.47 -6.48
N ASP A 170 11.79 11.75 -6.13
CA ASP A 170 11.28 13.08 -5.77
C ASP A 170 11.74 13.55 -4.37
N GLY A 171 12.41 12.69 -3.61
CA GLY A 171 12.86 12.96 -2.26
C GLY A 171 11.83 12.70 -1.17
N ILE A 172 10.69 12.08 -1.48
CA ILE A 172 9.70 11.69 -0.45
C ILE A 172 10.20 10.40 0.21
N VAL A 173 10.35 10.42 1.53
CA VAL A 173 10.65 9.22 2.33
C VAL A 173 9.37 8.45 2.61
N TYR A 174 9.43 7.13 2.58
CA TYR A 174 8.28 6.27 2.85
C TYR A 174 8.72 4.94 3.46
N LEU A 175 7.84 4.36 4.27
CA LEU A 175 8.01 2.99 4.75
C LEU A 175 7.23 2.05 3.81
N PRO A 176 7.83 0.95 3.31
CA PRO A 176 7.11 0.00 2.46
C PRO A 176 5.90 -0.62 3.14
N GLU A 177 4.81 -0.83 2.39
CA GLU A 177 3.50 -1.30 2.90
C GLU A 177 3.58 -2.60 3.69
N ILE A 178 4.47 -3.51 3.28
CA ILE A 178 4.69 -4.79 3.96
C ILE A 178 5.15 -4.59 5.41
N LYS A 179 5.89 -3.52 5.71
CA LYS A 179 6.39 -3.25 7.06
C LYS A 179 5.25 -2.90 8.02
N TYR A 180 4.28 -2.10 7.57
CA TYR A 180 3.06 -1.82 8.35
C TYR A 180 2.30 -3.11 8.69
N ARG A 181 2.12 -4.02 7.72
CA ARG A 181 1.46 -5.32 7.98
C ARG A 181 2.21 -6.17 9.00
N ARG A 182 3.55 -6.17 8.96
CA ARG A 182 4.38 -6.88 9.95
C ARG A 182 4.25 -6.26 11.33
N ILE A 183 4.21 -4.93 11.43
CA ILE A 183 3.99 -4.22 12.71
C ILE A 183 2.61 -4.55 13.27
N LEU A 184 1.55 -4.52 12.45
CA LEU A 184 0.20 -4.91 12.87
C LEU A 184 0.12 -6.38 13.32
N ASN A 185 0.76 -7.30 12.59
CA ASN A 185 0.83 -8.70 13.00
C ASN A 185 1.61 -8.88 14.31
N LYS A 186 2.65 -8.10 14.54
CA LYS A 186 3.43 -8.13 15.78
C LYS A 186 2.63 -7.55 16.96
N ALA A 187 1.89 -6.46 16.75
CA ALA A 187 1.13 -5.77 17.78
C ALA A 187 -0.19 -6.48 18.14
N PHE A 188 -0.92 -6.99 17.15
CA PHE A 188 -2.27 -7.52 17.34
C PHE A 188 -2.40 -9.02 17.08
N GLY A 189 -1.42 -9.64 16.45
CA GLY A 189 -1.48 -11.01 15.97
C GLY A 189 -2.18 -11.15 14.60
N PRO A 190 -1.85 -12.19 13.81
CA PRO A 190 -2.61 -12.53 12.61
C PRO A 190 -4.08 -12.77 12.94
N GLY A 191 -5.00 -12.17 12.17
CA GLY A 191 -6.44 -12.22 12.44
C GLY A 191 -6.93 -11.23 13.50
N GLY A 192 -6.03 -10.56 14.23
CA GLY A 192 -6.36 -9.52 15.22
C GLY A 192 -6.67 -8.16 14.60
N TRP A 193 -6.55 -8.00 13.28
CA TRP A 193 -6.83 -6.76 12.57
C TRP A 193 -7.34 -7.03 11.15
N GLY A 194 -8.04 -6.05 10.57
CA GLY A 194 -8.54 -6.14 9.20
C GLY A 194 -8.96 -4.79 8.62
N LEU A 195 -8.94 -4.71 7.28
CA LEU A 195 -9.54 -3.58 6.55
C LEU A 195 -10.94 -3.96 6.08
N VAL A 196 -11.90 -3.09 6.40
CA VAL A 196 -13.29 -3.21 5.99
C VAL A 196 -13.59 -2.17 4.92
N PRO A 197 -14.10 -2.56 3.74
CA PRO A 197 -14.57 -1.59 2.76
C PRO A 197 -15.83 -0.89 3.25
N ARG A 198 -15.83 0.44 3.24
CA ARG A 198 -16.95 1.29 3.71
C ARG A 198 -17.77 1.87 2.57
N SER A 199 -17.15 2.03 1.39
CA SER A 199 -17.82 2.51 0.18
C SER A 199 -17.72 1.49 -0.96
N GLU A 200 -18.50 1.72 -2.01
CA GLU A 200 -18.24 1.16 -3.34
C GLU A 200 -16.91 1.71 -3.89
N SER A 201 -16.25 0.95 -4.76
CA SER A 201 -15.07 1.39 -5.49
C SER A 201 -15.47 2.37 -6.61
N ILE A 202 -14.90 3.58 -6.56
CA ILE A 202 -15.10 4.59 -7.60
C ILE A 202 -13.95 4.44 -8.60
N VAL A 203 -14.26 3.99 -9.81
CA VAL A 203 -13.31 3.89 -10.91
C VAL A 203 -13.48 5.10 -11.82
N THR A 204 -12.46 5.95 -11.85
CA THR A 204 -12.34 7.04 -12.83
C THR A 204 -11.38 6.60 -13.94
N PRO A 205 -11.33 7.27 -15.10
CA PRO A 205 -10.46 6.87 -16.21
C PRO A 205 -8.97 6.73 -15.88
N ARG A 206 -8.50 7.31 -14.77
CA ARG A 206 -7.09 7.35 -14.37
C ARG A 206 -6.82 6.76 -12.99
N THR A 207 -7.83 6.66 -12.13
CA THR A 207 -7.62 6.30 -10.72
C THR A 207 -8.78 5.51 -10.15
N VAL A 208 -8.47 4.59 -9.24
CA VAL A 208 -9.44 3.85 -8.42
C VAL A 208 -9.37 4.42 -7.01
N THR A 209 -10.52 4.75 -6.41
CA THR A 209 -10.59 5.20 -5.02
C THR A 209 -11.70 4.52 -4.24
N ARG A 210 -11.44 4.23 -2.97
CA ARG A 210 -12.40 3.59 -2.07
C ARG A 210 -12.11 3.95 -0.61
N GLU A 211 -13.17 4.08 0.18
CA GLU A 211 -13.06 4.24 1.63
C GLU A 211 -12.93 2.90 2.35
N TYR A 212 -11.98 2.83 3.29
CA TYR A 212 -11.76 1.68 4.14
C TYR A 212 -11.69 2.09 5.61
N ALA A 213 -12.12 1.19 6.48
CA ALA A 213 -11.95 1.26 7.92
C ALA A 213 -10.93 0.22 8.38
N LEU A 214 -9.97 0.62 9.22
CA LEU A 214 -9.10 -0.28 9.94
C LEU A 214 -9.79 -0.68 11.25
N VAL A 215 -9.94 -1.98 11.46
CA VAL A 215 -10.47 -2.58 12.68
C VAL A 215 -9.38 -3.41 13.33
N CYS A 216 -9.15 -3.21 14.62
CA CYS A 216 -8.17 -3.97 15.42
C CYS A 216 -8.85 -4.45 16.70
N HIS A 217 -8.72 -5.74 17.02
CA HIS A 217 -9.35 -6.38 18.19
C HIS A 217 -10.83 -6.02 18.36
N GLY A 218 -11.59 -6.03 17.26
CA GLY A 218 -13.03 -5.74 17.30
C GLY A 218 -13.39 -4.27 17.58
N ARG A 219 -12.47 -3.32 17.35
CA ARG A 219 -12.70 -1.89 17.52
C ARG A 219 -12.32 -1.13 16.25
N LEU A 220 -13.13 -0.13 15.88
CA LEU A 220 -12.76 0.81 14.83
C LEU A 220 -11.56 1.64 15.29
N VAL A 221 -10.53 1.70 14.45
CA VAL A 221 -9.33 2.49 14.70
C VAL A 221 -9.34 3.78 13.90
N SER A 222 -9.48 3.66 12.58
CA SER A 222 -9.39 4.79 11.66
C SER A 222 -10.16 4.50 10.38
N VAL A 223 -10.64 5.55 9.74
CA VAL A 223 -11.26 5.51 8.40
C VAL A 223 -10.41 6.36 7.46
N ALA A 224 -10.00 5.78 6.34
CA ALA A 224 -9.25 6.49 5.32
C ALA A 224 -9.69 6.09 3.92
N ARG A 225 -9.61 7.05 3.00
CA ARG A 225 -9.79 6.80 1.58
C ARG A 225 -8.45 6.45 0.95
N GLY A 226 -8.40 5.29 0.32
CA GLY A 226 -7.29 4.87 -0.54
C GLY A 226 -7.51 5.34 -1.97
N GLU A 227 -6.42 5.48 -2.69
CA GLU A 227 -6.42 5.79 -4.11
C GLU A 227 -5.23 5.14 -4.80
N GLN A 228 -5.39 4.81 -6.09
CA GLN A 228 -4.32 4.28 -6.91
C GLN A 228 -4.56 4.59 -8.38
N ASP A 229 -3.56 5.21 -8.99
CA ASP A 229 -3.57 5.52 -10.42
C ASP A 229 -3.27 4.29 -11.27
N TYR A 230 -3.85 4.29 -12.47
CA TYR A 230 -3.62 3.31 -13.53
C TYR A 230 -3.60 3.98 -14.91
N PHE A 231 -3.00 3.30 -15.89
CA PHE A 231 -2.81 3.87 -17.24
C PHE A 231 -3.66 3.18 -18.31
N SER A 232 -4.00 1.90 -18.12
CA SER A 232 -4.87 1.12 -18.99
C SER A 232 -5.98 0.44 -18.18
N PRO A 233 -7.17 0.22 -18.76
CA PRO A 233 -8.27 -0.48 -18.08
C PRO A 233 -7.88 -1.87 -17.56
N ASP A 234 -6.96 -2.56 -18.22
CA ASP A 234 -6.43 -3.86 -17.78
C ASP A 234 -5.69 -3.76 -16.43
N GLY A 235 -5.26 -2.56 -16.03
CA GLY A 235 -4.61 -2.27 -14.76
C GLY A 235 -5.58 -2.04 -13.59
N ILE A 236 -6.90 -2.03 -13.80
CA ILE A 236 -7.89 -1.80 -12.74
C ILE A 236 -7.75 -2.81 -11.58
N PRO A 237 -7.57 -4.13 -11.79
CA PRO A 237 -7.42 -5.08 -10.68
C PRO A 237 -6.21 -4.76 -9.79
N THR A 238 -5.05 -4.47 -10.39
CA THR A 238 -3.85 -4.05 -9.68
C THR A 238 -4.07 -2.73 -8.94
N ALA A 239 -4.79 -1.80 -9.57
CA ALA A 239 -5.12 -0.52 -8.96
C ALA A 239 -6.03 -0.68 -7.74
N THR A 240 -7.01 -1.58 -7.79
CA THR A 240 -7.88 -1.90 -6.64
C THR A 240 -7.09 -2.43 -5.45
N GLU A 241 -6.11 -3.33 -5.68
CA GLU A 241 -5.22 -3.80 -4.61
C GLU A 241 -4.30 -2.71 -4.06
N GLY A 242 -3.77 -1.84 -4.94
CA GLY A 242 -2.98 -0.68 -4.55
C GLY A 242 -3.80 0.33 -3.72
N CYS A 243 -5.06 0.58 -4.12
CA CYS A 243 -6.00 1.43 -3.39
C CYS A 243 -6.21 0.91 -1.96
N ARG A 244 -6.39 -0.41 -1.80
CA ARG A 244 -6.54 -1.05 -0.47
C ARG A 244 -5.29 -0.87 0.40
N SER A 245 -4.10 -1.10 -0.15
CA SER A 245 -2.85 -0.99 0.61
C SER A 245 -2.48 0.48 0.92
N ASN A 246 -2.83 1.41 0.04
CA ASN A 246 -2.74 2.84 0.29
C ASN A 246 -3.60 3.26 1.49
N ALA A 247 -4.86 2.82 1.55
CA ALA A 247 -5.73 3.10 2.68
C ALA A 247 -5.19 2.52 4.00
N LEU A 248 -4.59 1.32 3.95
CA LEU A 248 -3.99 0.68 5.13
C LEU A 248 -2.94 1.59 5.80
N VAL A 249 -1.99 2.08 5.00
CA VAL A 249 -0.88 2.91 5.51
C VAL A 249 -1.41 4.20 6.11
N ARG A 250 -2.45 4.79 5.50
CA ARG A 250 -3.09 6.01 6.02
C ARG A 250 -3.75 5.76 7.38
N CYS A 251 -4.49 4.66 7.53
CA CYS A 251 -5.08 4.29 8.82
C CYS A 251 -4.03 3.97 9.89
N CYS A 252 -2.90 3.36 9.51
CA CYS A 252 -1.82 3.04 10.43
C CYS A 252 -1.16 4.28 11.05
N LYS A 253 -1.29 5.46 10.42
CA LYS A 253 -0.79 6.71 10.97
C LYS A 253 -1.47 7.08 12.28
N ASP A 254 -2.78 6.83 12.40
CA ASP A 254 -3.54 7.14 13.61
C ASP A 254 -3.18 6.19 14.78
N LEU A 255 -2.57 5.04 14.50
CA LEU A 255 -1.95 4.16 15.50
C LEU A 255 -0.57 4.63 15.97
N GLY A 256 0.02 5.63 15.31
CA GLY A 256 1.36 6.13 15.60
C GLY A 256 2.50 5.44 14.85
N ILE A 257 2.20 4.45 14.01
CA ILE A 257 3.21 3.71 13.24
C ILE A 257 3.95 4.65 12.28
N ALA A 258 5.29 4.63 12.32
CA ALA A 258 6.16 5.41 11.43
C ALA A 258 5.84 6.92 11.41
N SER A 259 5.33 7.45 12.53
CA SER A 259 4.92 8.85 12.65
C SER A 259 6.06 9.84 12.38
N GLU A 260 7.31 9.45 12.66
CA GLU A 260 8.52 10.25 12.41
C GLU A 260 8.78 10.55 10.93
N LEU A 261 8.30 9.71 9.99
CA LEU A 261 8.44 9.95 8.54
C LEU A 261 7.64 11.18 8.09
N TRP A 262 6.78 11.73 8.94
CA TRP A 262 6.01 12.94 8.71
C TRP A 262 6.59 14.17 9.42
N ASP A 263 7.61 14.02 10.27
CA ASP A 263 8.28 15.15 10.91
C ASP A 263 9.35 15.74 9.96
N PRO A 264 9.19 17.01 9.51
CA PRO A 264 10.18 17.65 8.65
C PRO A 264 11.60 17.69 9.25
N ARG A 265 11.74 17.71 10.58
CA ARG A 265 13.07 17.68 11.24
C ARG A 265 13.71 16.30 11.10
N TRP A 266 12.96 15.25 11.37
CA TRP A 266 13.42 13.88 11.16
C TRP A 266 13.79 13.63 9.70
N ILE A 267 12.94 14.01 8.74
CA ILE A 267 13.18 13.83 7.31
C ILE A 267 14.51 14.48 6.87
N ARG A 268 14.81 15.70 7.36
CA ARG A 268 16.08 16.38 7.04
C ARG A 268 17.29 15.62 7.60
N LYS A 269 17.20 15.14 8.84
CA LYS A 269 18.27 14.34 9.47
C LYS A 269 18.47 13.01 8.75
N TYR A 270 17.37 12.31 8.42
CA TYR A 270 17.39 11.07 7.67
C TYR A 270 18.05 11.26 6.31
N LYS A 271 17.62 12.25 5.52
CA LYS A 271 18.21 12.55 4.21
C LYS A 271 19.69 12.87 4.30
N ALA A 272 20.12 13.68 5.27
CA ALA A 272 21.54 14.02 5.44
C ALA A 272 22.39 12.77 5.74
N LYS A 273 21.87 11.84 6.54
CA LYS A 273 22.60 10.64 6.97
C LYS A 273 22.56 9.52 5.93
N TYR A 274 21.40 9.23 5.34
CA TYR A 274 21.14 8.01 4.54
C TYR A 274 20.82 8.25 3.06
N ALA A 275 20.57 9.49 2.62
CA ALA A 275 20.26 9.78 1.23
C ALA A 275 21.30 10.71 0.59
N ARG A 276 21.37 10.70 -0.75
CA ARG A 276 22.15 11.66 -1.53
C ARG A 276 21.37 12.13 -2.74
N GLU A 277 21.69 13.33 -3.19
CA GLU A 277 21.21 13.84 -4.47
C GLU A 277 22.23 13.50 -5.55
N VAL A 278 21.75 12.99 -6.68
CA VAL A 278 22.61 12.63 -7.81
C VAL A 278 22.06 13.26 -9.09
N PHE A 279 22.98 13.83 -9.88
CA PHE A 279 22.67 14.26 -11.24
C PHE A 279 22.63 13.03 -12.14
N VAL A 280 21.49 12.82 -12.79
CA VAL A 280 21.26 11.68 -13.66
C VAL A 280 20.81 12.13 -15.03
N GLU A 281 21.06 11.28 -16.02
CA GLU A 281 20.64 11.46 -17.40
C GLU A 281 19.71 10.30 -17.79
N HIS A 282 18.58 10.62 -18.42
CA HIS A 282 17.65 9.61 -18.93
C HIS A 282 18.30 8.87 -20.11
N VAL A 283 18.37 7.54 -20.07
CA VAL A 283 19.05 6.74 -21.10
C VAL A 283 18.47 6.96 -22.50
N VAL A 284 17.13 7.05 -22.62
CA VAL A 284 16.44 7.30 -23.90
C VAL A 284 16.44 8.78 -24.30
N ASN A 285 15.90 9.65 -23.43
CA ASN A 285 15.64 11.05 -23.77
C ASN A 285 16.84 11.98 -23.59
N LYS A 286 17.96 11.49 -23.03
CA LYS A 286 19.17 12.26 -22.69
C LYS A 286 18.93 13.49 -21.81
N LYS A 287 17.75 13.54 -21.16
CA LYS A 287 17.36 14.64 -20.28
C LYS A 287 18.09 14.50 -18.95
N LYS A 288 18.78 15.56 -18.54
CA LYS A 288 19.43 15.63 -17.23
C LYS A 288 18.43 16.07 -16.17
N SER A 289 18.43 15.38 -15.03
CA SER A 289 17.63 15.72 -13.85
C SER A 289 18.44 15.45 -12.59
N LYS A 290 17.99 16.01 -11.46
CA LYS A 290 18.56 15.74 -10.15
C LYS A 290 17.55 14.92 -9.38
N ILE A 291 17.96 13.75 -8.89
CA ILE A 291 17.08 12.83 -8.15
C ILE A 291 17.66 12.51 -6.78
N TRP A 292 16.79 12.12 -5.86
CA TRP A 292 17.17 11.56 -4.56
C TRP A 292 17.29 10.03 -4.64
N ILE A 293 18.36 9.49 -4.06
CA ILE A 293 18.55 8.04 -3.89
C ILE A 293 19.12 7.76 -2.50
N ARG A 294 18.95 6.53 -2.00
CA ARG A 294 19.68 6.08 -0.81
C ARG A 294 21.18 6.02 -1.10
N LYS A 295 21.99 6.22 -0.07
CA LYS A 295 23.45 6.17 -0.20
C LYS A 295 23.97 4.77 -0.55
N ASP A 296 23.24 3.74 -0.16
CA ASP A 296 23.66 2.35 -0.39
C ASP A 296 23.20 1.81 -1.74
N ASP A 297 22.29 2.53 -2.43
CA ASP A 297 21.71 2.09 -3.69
C ASP A 297 22.45 2.67 -4.91
N PRO A 298 22.62 1.87 -5.97
CA PRO A 298 23.06 2.37 -7.26
C PRO A 298 21.92 3.11 -7.98
N VAL A 299 22.27 3.98 -8.94
CA VAL A 299 21.26 4.57 -9.84
C VAL A 299 20.67 3.49 -10.73
N GLY A 300 19.36 3.28 -10.61
CA GLY A 300 18.60 2.33 -11.42
C GLY A 300 18.14 2.89 -12.77
N TYR A 301 17.84 1.99 -13.72
CA TYR A 301 17.17 2.31 -14.98
C TYR A 301 15.83 3.04 -14.71
N PRO A 302 15.40 4.04 -15.52
CA PRO A 302 15.96 4.49 -16.81
C PRO A 302 17.07 5.54 -16.73
N TRP A 303 17.69 5.70 -15.57
CA TRP A 303 18.65 6.76 -15.30
C TRP A 303 20.09 6.25 -15.31
N LYS A 304 21.04 7.11 -15.69
CA LYS A 304 22.47 6.89 -15.56
C LYS A 304 23.11 8.08 -14.88
N GLU A 305 24.10 7.87 -14.01
CA GLU A 305 24.83 8.96 -13.36
C GLU A 305 25.51 9.85 -14.41
N SER A 306 25.24 11.16 -14.33
CA SER A 306 25.91 12.20 -15.12
C SER A 306 26.94 12.85 -14.19
N LYS A 307 28.23 12.63 -14.49
CA LYS A 307 29.34 13.31 -13.79
C LYS A 307 29.42 14.78 -14.17
#